data_AF-A0A7C4LV86-F1
#
_entry.id   AF-A0A7C4LV86-F1
#
_cell.length_a   1.000
_cell.length_b   1.000
_cell.length_c   1.000
_cell.angle_alpha   90.00
_cell.angle_beta   90.00
_cell.angle_gamma   90.00
#
_symmetry.space_group_name_H-M   'P 1'
#
loop_
_entity.id
_entity.type
_entity.pdbx_description
1 polymer ?
#
loop_
_entity_poly.entity_id
_entity_poly.type
_entity_poly.pdbx_seq_one_letter_code
_entity_poly.pdbx_strand_id
1 'polypeptide(L)'
;MNQVQQTIANHFELSSMPEKERDATMDKIGEVIFNSIFIECVQRLDESGKEELDVILEKSSGDMDSIFDFFGEKLPDFQKIVDERVGEFKQRAMNVPLDI
;
A
#
# COMPACT_ATOMS: atom_id res chain seq x y z
N MET A 1 5.79 -11.72 2.18
CA MET A 1 5.17 -10.69 1.31
C MET A 1 3.69 -10.68 1.58
N ASN A 2 3.17 -9.55 2.03
CA ASN A 2 1.73 -9.35 2.22
C ASN A 2 1.01 -9.14 0.88
N GLN A 3 -0.31 -9.05 0.91
CA GLN A 3 -1.16 -8.90 -0.29
C GLN A 3 -0.89 -7.59 -1.07
N VAL A 4 -0.54 -6.51 -0.37
CA VAL A 4 -0.19 -5.22 -0.99
C VAL A 4 1.15 -5.32 -1.73
N GLN A 5 2.18 -5.89 -1.11
CA GLN A 5 3.48 -6.14 -1.72
C GLN A 5 3.36 -7.07 -2.94
N GLN A 6 2.49 -8.08 -2.89
CA GLN A 6 2.19 -8.93 -4.05
C GLN A 6 1.54 -8.12 -5.19
N THR A 7 0.58 -7.25 -4.88
CA THR A 7 -0.09 -6.40 -5.87
C THR A 7 0.91 -5.46 -6.55
N ILE A 8 1.79 -4.82 -5.77
CA ILE A 8 2.88 -3.99 -6.29
C ILE A 8 3.81 -4.82 -7.19
N ALA A 9 4.27 -5.98 -6.72
CA ALA A 9 5.16 -6.84 -7.50
C ALA A 9 4.54 -7.26 -8.84
N ASN A 10 3.26 -7.57 -8.87
CA ASN A 10 2.53 -7.92 -10.09
C ASN A 10 2.38 -6.73 -11.03
N HIS A 11 1.98 -5.56 -10.52
CA HIS A 11 1.80 -4.37 -11.35
C HIS A 11 3.10 -3.88 -11.98
N PHE A 12 4.23 -4.02 -11.28
CA PHE A 12 5.54 -3.57 -11.73
C PHE A 12 6.40 -4.68 -12.32
N GLU A 13 5.84 -5.90 -12.50
CA GLU A 13 6.54 -7.06 -13.04
C GLU A 13 7.86 -7.38 -12.30
N LEU A 14 7.89 -7.11 -10.99
CA LEU A 14 9.12 -7.23 -10.18
C LEU A 14 9.52 -8.68 -9.93
N SER A 15 8.61 -9.64 -10.14
CA SER A 15 8.85 -11.07 -9.93
C SER A 15 9.95 -11.64 -10.84
N SER A 16 10.25 -10.98 -11.97
CA SER A 16 11.35 -11.36 -12.86
C SER A 16 12.69 -10.71 -12.51
N MET A 17 12.74 -9.82 -11.52
CA MET A 17 13.96 -9.13 -11.13
C MET A 17 14.78 -9.95 -10.12
N PRO A 18 16.10 -9.75 -10.05
CA PRO A 18 16.93 -10.27 -8.96
C PRO A 18 16.41 -9.77 -7.61
N GLU A 19 16.44 -10.63 -6.59
CA GLU A 19 15.89 -10.36 -5.25
C GLU A 19 16.33 -9.01 -4.67
N LYS A 20 17.63 -8.71 -4.73
CA LYS A 20 18.17 -7.43 -4.23
C LYS A 20 17.60 -6.20 -4.95
N GLU A 21 17.35 -6.31 -6.25
CA GLU A 21 16.80 -5.21 -7.07
C GLU A 21 15.29 -5.08 -6.90
N ARG A 22 14.59 -6.22 -6.76
CA ARG A 22 13.17 -6.28 -6.40
C ARG A 22 12.94 -5.59 -5.06
N ASP A 23 13.71 -5.95 -4.03
CA ASP A 23 13.54 -5.41 -2.68
C ASP A 23 13.86 -3.92 -2.65
N ALA A 24 14.96 -3.47 -3.27
CA ALA A 24 15.28 -2.05 -3.37
C ALA A 24 14.24 -1.24 -4.15
N THR A 25 13.61 -1.84 -5.17
CA THR A 25 12.51 -1.22 -5.90
C THR A 25 11.26 -1.14 -5.02
N MET A 26 10.93 -2.24 -4.33
CA MET A 26 9.80 -2.34 -3.40
C MET A 26 9.91 -1.30 -2.28
N ASP A 27 11.09 -1.10 -1.70
CA ASP A 27 11.29 -0.08 -0.67
C ASP A 27 10.99 1.33 -1.19
N LYS A 28 11.48 1.65 -2.40
CA LYS A 28 11.34 2.99 -2.99
C LYS A 28 9.90 3.35 -3.36
N ILE A 29 9.14 2.39 -3.90
CA ILE A 29 7.76 2.64 -4.36
C ILE A 29 6.73 2.28 -3.29
N GLY A 30 7.07 1.32 -2.43
CA GLY A 30 6.19 0.76 -1.41
C GLY A 30 5.77 1.79 -0.38
N GLU A 31 6.68 2.65 0.08
CA GLU A 31 6.34 3.71 1.05
C GLU A 31 5.30 4.69 0.49
N VAL A 32 5.46 5.12 -0.77
CA VAL A 32 4.54 6.08 -1.41
C VAL A 32 3.16 5.46 -1.62
N ILE A 33 3.12 4.21 -2.08
CA ILE A 33 1.88 3.47 -2.29
C ILE A 33 1.21 3.19 -0.95
N PHE A 34 1.96 2.76 0.08
CA PHE A 34 1.48 2.53 1.44
C PHE A 34 0.78 3.78 1.97
N ASN A 35 1.45 4.94 1.93
CA ASN A 35 0.88 6.19 2.42
C ASN A 35 -0.42 6.55 1.68
N SER A 36 -0.46 6.32 0.37
CA SER A 36 -1.67 6.57 -0.43
C SER A 36 -2.83 5.65 -0.05
N ILE A 37 -2.57 4.37 0.20
CA ILE A 37 -3.58 3.39 0.64
C ILE A 37 -4.06 3.73 2.06
N PHE A 38 -3.11 4.03 2.96
CA PHE A 38 -3.39 4.37 4.35
C PHE A 38 -4.34 5.57 4.45
N ILE A 39 -4.03 6.67 3.77
CA ILE A 39 -4.87 7.88 3.77
C ILE A 39 -6.28 7.58 3.27
N GLU A 40 -6.41 6.82 2.18
CA GLU A 40 -7.72 6.46 1.63
C GLU A 40 -8.54 5.62 2.62
N CYS A 41 -7.91 4.62 3.25
CA CYS A 41 -8.59 3.74 4.19
C CYS A 41 -9.03 4.51 5.44
N VAL A 42 -8.17 5.36 6.01
CA VAL A 42 -8.50 6.19 7.19
C VAL A 42 -9.70 7.10 6.93
N GLN A 43 -9.85 7.64 5.71
CA GLN A 43 -10.99 8.49 5.35
C GLN A 43 -12.31 7.71 5.28
N ARG A 44 -12.25 6.40 5.04
CA ARG A 44 -13.42 5.52 4.92
C ARG A 44 -13.83 4.88 6.24
N LEU A 45 -12.95 4.90 7.25
CA LEU A 45 -13.30 4.45 8.58
C LEU A 45 -14.28 5.43 9.25
N ASP A 46 -15.21 4.86 10.01
CA ASP A 46 -16.02 5.58 10.96
C ASP A 46 -15.20 5.95 12.22
N GLU A 47 -15.81 6.65 13.17
CA GLU A 47 -15.13 7.09 14.40
C GLU A 47 -14.61 5.90 15.22
N SER A 48 -15.44 4.85 15.37
CA SER A 48 -15.04 3.62 16.07
C SER A 48 -13.84 2.94 15.40
N GLY A 49 -13.84 2.85 14.07
CA GLY A 49 -12.72 2.28 13.32
C GLY A 49 -11.44 3.09 13.47
N LYS A 50 -11.52 4.42 13.58
CA LYS A 50 -10.34 5.27 13.82
C LYS A 50 -9.76 5.07 15.21
N GLU A 51 -10.59 4.95 16.24
CA GLU A 51 -10.13 4.64 17.59
C GLU A 51 -9.45 3.27 17.66
N GLU A 52 -9.99 2.26 16.97
CA GLU A 52 -9.35 0.94 16.87
C GLU A 52 -8.01 1.02 16.13
N LEU A 53 -7.93 1.81 15.06
CA LEU A 53 -6.68 2.03 14.32
C LEU A 53 -5.60 2.69 15.19
N ASP A 54 -5.95 3.70 15.98
CA ASP A 54 -5.01 4.38 16.88
C ASP A 54 -4.37 3.38 17.86
N VAL A 55 -5.18 2.46 18.41
CA VAL A 55 -4.70 1.38 19.29
C VAL A 55 -3.73 0.44 18.56
N ILE A 56 -4.00 0.13 17.28
CA ILE A 56 -3.13 -0.73 16.46
C ILE A 56 -1.80 -0.04 16.17
N LEU A 57 -1.82 1.26 15.85
CA LEU A 57 -0.63 2.07 15.61
C LEU A 57 0.27 2.13 16.85
N GLU A 58 -0.33 2.31 18.04
CA GLU A 58 0.40 2.31 19.31
C GLU A 58 1.01 0.93 19.66
N LYS A 59 0.27 -0.16 19.44
CA LYS A 59 0.71 -1.52 19.80
C LYS A 59 1.72 -2.12 18.83
N SER A 60 1.54 -1.88 17.54
CA SER A 60 2.28 -2.57 16.49
C SER A 60 3.54 -1.80 16.07
N SER A 61 3.86 -0.68 16.73
CA SER A 61 4.91 0.26 16.32
C SER A 61 4.77 0.70 14.85
N GLY A 62 3.54 0.71 14.33
CA GLY A 62 3.25 0.99 12.93
C GLY A 62 3.64 -0.10 11.93
N ASP A 63 3.73 -1.38 12.35
CA ASP A 63 3.91 -2.51 11.44
C ASP A 63 2.86 -2.51 10.31
N MET A 64 3.33 -2.50 9.06
CA MET A 64 2.44 -2.35 7.90
C MET A 64 1.50 -3.54 7.72
N ASP A 65 1.97 -4.76 8.02
CA ASP A 65 1.17 -5.97 7.84
C ASP A 65 -0.05 -5.93 8.77
N SER A 66 0.16 -5.58 10.04
CA SER A 66 -0.90 -5.43 11.03
C SER A 66 -1.93 -4.35 10.65
N ILE A 67 -1.48 -3.23 10.07
CA ILE A 67 -2.35 -2.14 9.61
C ILE A 67 -3.20 -2.59 8.41
N PHE A 68 -2.60 -3.32 7.46
CA PHE A 68 -3.31 -3.79 6.28
C PHE A 68 -4.31 -4.89 6.59
N ASP A 69 -3.99 -5.80 7.49
CA ASP A 69 -4.93 -6.81 7.97
C ASP A 69 -6.17 -6.15 8.58
N PHE A 70 -5.96 -5.12 9.42
CA PHE A 70 -7.06 -4.34 9.98
C PHE A 70 -7.93 -3.66 8.91
N PHE A 71 -7.32 -3.00 7.92
CA PHE A 71 -8.10 -2.41 6.83
C PHE A 71 -8.84 -3.47 6.02
N GLY A 72 -8.24 -4.64 5.79
CA GLY A 72 -8.90 -5.77 5.13
C GLY A 72 -10.11 -6.31 5.88
N GLU A 73 -10.06 -6.32 7.23
CA GLU A 73 -11.18 -6.73 8.07
C GLU A 73 -12.30 -5.68 8.12
N LYS A 74 -11.95 -4.39 8.15
CA LYS A 74 -12.92 -3.29 8.29
C LYS A 74 -13.52 -2.80 6.97
N LEU A 75 -12.78 -2.90 5.88
CA LEU A 75 -13.17 -2.37 4.58
C LEU A 75 -13.35 -3.54 3.60
N PRO A 76 -14.60 -3.93 3.27
CA PRO A 76 -14.88 -5.04 2.34
C PRO A 76 -14.28 -4.85 0.94
N ASP A 77 -14.03 -3.61 0.55
CA ASP A 77 -13.44 -3.23 -0.73
C ASP A 77 -11.94 -2.87 -0.63
N PHE A 78 -11.27 -3.24 0.46
CA PHE A 78 -9.85 -2.93 0.67
C PHE A 78 -8.97 -3.34 -0.50
N GLN A 79 -9.10 -4.57 -1.02
CA GLN A 79 -8.27 -5.02 -2.15
C GLN A 79 -8.48 -4.14 -3.40
N LYS A 80 -9.71 -3.69 -3.63
CA LYS A 80 -9.99 -2.79 -4.76
C LYS A 80 -9.27 -1.45 -4.57
N ILE A 81 -9.24 -0.91 -3.34
CA ILE A 81 -8.48 0.30 -3.02
C ILE A 81 -6.99 0.08 -3.31
N VAL A 82 -6.44 -1.06 -2.90
CA VAL A 82 -5.03 -1.42 -3.16
C VAL A 82 -4.76 -1.42 -4.67
N ASP A 83 -5.56 -2.15 -5.46
CA ASP A 83 -5.39 -2.25 -6.92
C ASP A 83 -5.48 -0.87 -7.60
N GLU A 84 -6.45 -0.04 -7.19
CA GLU A 84 -6.63 1.32 -7.70
C GLU A 84 -5.41 2.20 -7.39
N ARG A 85 -4.93 2.23 -6.14
CA ARG A 85 -3.79 3.06 -5.74
C ARG A 85 -2.49 2.62 -6.40
N VAL A 86 -2.25 1.31 -6.51
CA VAL A 86 -1.08 0.77 -7.22
C VAL A 86 -1.15 1.11 -8.72
N GLY A 87 -2.32 0.97 -9.33
CA GLY A 87 -2.57 1.32 -10.72
C GLY A 87 -2.36 2.81 -11.01
N GLU A 88 -2.92 3.69 -10.19
CA GLU A 88 -2.74 5.14 -10.28
C GLU A 88 -1.28 5.55 -10.13
N PHE A 89 -0.58 4.97 -9.15
CA PHE A 89 0.84 5.24 -8.97
C PHE A 89 1.66 4.81 -10.18
N LYS A 90 1.42 3.62 -10.74
CA LYS A 90 2.07 3.16 -11.97
C LYS A 90 1.82 4.12 -13.15
N GLN A 91 0.56 4.52 -13.35
CA GLN A 91 0.21 5.48 -14.41
C GLN A 91 0.91 6.81 -14.24
N ARG A 92 0.95 7.35 -13.01
CA ARG A 92 1.68 8.59 -12.70
C ARG A 92 3.18 8.45 -12.95
N ALA A 93 3.78 7.34 -12.54
CA ALA A 93 5.20 7.08 -12.74
C ALA A 93 5.56 6.95 -14.23
N MET A 94 4.68 6.39 -15.06
CA MET A 94 4.86 6.25 -16.50
C MET A 94 4.55 7.52 -17.29
N ASN A 95 3.69 8.39 -16.77
CA ASN A 95 3.26 9.64 -17.41
C ASN A 95 3.99 10.88 -16.89
N VAL A 96 5.12 10.74 -16.18
CA VAL A 96 5.99 11.89 -15.89
C VAL A 96 6.58 12.36 -17.23
N PRO A 97 6.26 13.56 -17.73
CA PRO A 97 6.99 14.13 -18.84
C PRO A 97 8.45 14.23 -18.39
N LEU A 98 9.34 13.56 -19.11
CA LEU A 98 10.77 13.83 -19.00
C LEU A 98 11.00 15.22 -19.59
N ASP A 99 10.70 16.27 -18.83
CA ASP A 99 11.25 17.59 -19.06
C ASP A 99 12.74 17.51 -18.69
N ILE A 100 13.55 17.05 -19.67
CA ILE A 100 15.01 17.19 -19.70
C ILE A 100 15.36 18.04 -20.93
#